data_AF-A0A520JZR6-F1
#
_entry.id   AF-A0A520JZR6-F1
#
_cell.length_a   1.000
_cell.length_b   1.000
_cell.length_c   1.000
_cell.angle_alpha   90.00
_cell.angle_beta   90.00
_cell.angle_gamma   90.00
#
_symmetry.space_group_name_H-M   'P 1'
#
loop_
_entity.id
_entity.type
_entity.pdbx_description
1 polymer ?
#
loop_
_entity_poly.entity_id
_entity_poly.type
_entity_poly.pdbx_seq_one_letter_code
_entity_poly.pdbx_strand_id
1 'polypeptide(L)' 'MLGMAKEKAANRNLHAGFRIGDAENILFDAVINRHLLRTLPNPKRAVSEWKLVLRPGGKVLIIDGIRVTTQVC' A
#
# COMPACT_ATOMS: atom_id res chain seq x y z
N MET A 1 0.63 -14.58 -6.12
CA MET A 1 1.17 -13.35 -5.51
C MET A 1 1.51 -13.53 -4.03
N LEU A 2 0.53 -13.78 -3.15
CA LEU A 2 0.78 -13.89 -1.70
C LEU A 2 1.63 -15.11 -1.29
N GLY A 3 1.53 -16.25 -1.98
CA GLY A 3 2.40 -17.41 -1.72
C GLY A 3 3.89 -17.06 -1.86
N MET A 4 4.27 -16.47 -2.99
CA MET A 4 5.64 -15.96 -3.22
C MET A 4 6.06 -14.90 -2.20
N ALA A 5 5.12 -14.05 -1.72
CA ALA A 5 5.43 -13.04 -0.73
C ALA A 5 5.75 -13.66 0.65
N LYS A 6 4.97 -14.68 1.05
CA LYS A 6 5.22 -15.47 2.28
C LYS A 6 6.57 -16.17 2.22
N GLU A 7 6.88 -16.83 1.10
CA GLU A 7 8.17 -17.50 0.89
C GLU A 7 9.34 -16.51 0.98
N LYS A 8 9.24 -15.36 0.28
CA LYS A 8 10.25 -14.30 0.31
C LYS A 8 10.46 -13.67 1.70
N ALA A 9 9.41 -13.62 2.51
CA ALA A 9 9.50 -13.13 3.89
C ALA A 9 10.16 -14.17 4.80
N ALA A 10 9.78 -15.45 4.68
CA ALA A 10 10.38 -16.56 5.41
C ALA A 10 11.89 -16.68 5.13
N ASN A 11 12.29 -16.65 3.86
CA ASN A 11 13.70 -16.71 3.44
C ASN A 11 14.55 -15.54 3.95
N ARG A 12 13.92 -14.43 4.38
CA ARG A 12 14.59 -13.25 4.93
C ARG A 12 14.35 -13.07 6.44
N ASN A 13 13.71 -14.03 7.10
CA ASN A 13 13.32 -13.94 8.51
C ASN A 13 12.53 -12.66 8.85
N LEU A 14 11.64 -12.23 7.94
CA LEU A 14 10.80 -11.04 8.13
C LEU A 14 9.48 -11.41 8.81
N HIS A 15 9.15 -10.69 9.89
CA HIS A 15 7.87 -10.81 10.56
C HIS A 15 6.79 -9.99 9.83
N ALA A 16 6.07 -10.62 8.91
CA ALA A 16 5.05 -9.99 8.08
C ALA A 16 3.73 -10.78 8.08
N GLY A 17 2.61 -10.08 8.31
CA GLY A 17 1.27 -10.63 8.19
C GLY A 17 0.76 -10.57 6.75
N PHE A 18 0.20 -11.67 6.25
CA PHE A 18 -0.42 -11.74 4.93
C PHE A 18 -1.90 -12.13 5.05
N ARG A 19 -2.78 -11.39 4.36
CA ARG A 19 -4.23 -11.61 4.35
C ARG A 19 -4.76 -11.52 2.92
N ILE A 20 -5.81 -12.30 2.63
CA ILE A 20 -6.57 -12.24 1.38
C ILE A 20 -7.89 -11.56 1.70
N GLY A 21 -8.25 -10.54 0.94
CA GLY A 21 -9.52 -9.83 1.09
C GLY A 21 -9.39 -8.36 0.69
N ASP A 22 -10.53 -7.68 0.66
CA ASP A 22 -10.59 -6.24 0.38
C ASP A 22 -10.16 -5.43 1.60
N ALA A 23 -9.36 -4.39 1.35
CA ALA A 23 -8.78 -3.57 2.42
C ALA A 23 -9.72 -2.45 2.90
N GLU A 24 -10.93 -2.33 2.34
CA GLU A 24 -11.83 -1.18 2.54
C GLU A 24 -12.40 -1.07 3.96
N ASN A 25 -12.43 -2.17 4.73
CA ASN A 25 -13.06 -2.22 6.05
C ASN A 25 -12.06 -2.25 7.22
N ILE A 26 -10.77 -1.99 6.97
CA ILE A 26 -9.72 -2.03 7.98
C ILE A 26 -8.91 -0.73 7.91
N LEU A 27 -8.66 -0.11 9.06
CA LEU A 27 -7.84 1.10 9.14
C LEU A 27 -6.37 0.77 9.36
N PHE A 28 -5.51 1.43 8.59
CA PHE A 28 -4.06 1.31 8.61
C PHE A 28 -3.40 2.62 9.06
N ASP A 29 -2.20 2.52 9.62
CA ASP A 29 -1.37 3.70 9.91
C ASP A 29 -0.66 4.20 8.65
N ALA A 30 -0.39 3.30 7.71
CA ALA A 30 0.22 3.64 6.43
C ALA A 30 -0.24 2.72 5.30
N VAL A 31 -0.34 3.30 4.11
CA VAL A 31 -0.52 2.57 2.84
C VAL A 31 0.69 2.86 1.96
N ILE A 32 1.31 1.81 1.41
CA ILE A 32 2.48 1.93 0.55
C ILE A 32 2.16 1.30 -0.80
N ASN A 33 2.52 1.99 -1.89
CA ASN A 33 2.59 1.38 -3.22
C ASN A 33 3.98 1.56 -3.85
N ARG A 34 4.32 0.68 -4.80
CA ARG A 34 5.57 0.76 -5.56
C ARG A 34 5.31 0.44 -7.03
N HIS A 35 5.51 1.43 -7.89
CA HIS A 35 5.30 1.38 -9.35
C HIS A 35 3.89 0.96 -9.76
N LEU A 36 2.88 1.31 -8.95
CA LEU A 36 1.48 0.92 -9.18
C LEU A 36 0.65 2.03 -9.87
N LEU A 37 0.87 3.31 -9.59
CA LEU A 37 -0.04 4.36 -10.07
C LEU A 37 -0.16 4.38 -11.59
N ARG A 38 0.95 4.20 -12.33
CA ARG A 38 0.93 4.18 -13.80
C ARG A 38 0.08 3.08 -14.43
N THR A 39 -0.26 2.02 -13.68
CA THR A 39 -1.06 0.90 -14.19
C THR A 39 -2.55 1.05 -13.87
N LEU A 40 -2.93 2.06 -13.09
CA LEU A 40 -4.30 2.28 -12.67
C LEU A 40 -5.04 3.16 -13.69
N PRO A 41 -6.30 2.82 -14.04
CA PRO A 41 -7.09 3.62 -14.98
C PRO A 41 -7.44 5.01 -14.43
N ASN A 42 -7.58 5.13 -13.10
CA ASN A 42 -7.80 6.40 -12.42
C ASN A 42 -6.92 6.51 -11.16
N PRO A 43 -5.66 6.96 -11.30
CA PRO A 43 -4.72 7.05 -10.18
C PRO A 43 -5.17 8.01 -9.08
N LYS A 44 -5.83 9.12 -9.45
CA LYS A 44 -6.34 10.11 -8.49
C LYS A 44 -7.41 9.49 -7.60
N ARG A 45 -8.36 8.76 -8.18
CA ARG A 45 -9.38 8.05 -7.41
C ARG A 45 -8.74 7.03 -6.47
N ALA A 46 -7.80 6.22 -6.95
CA ALA A 46 -7.13 5.23 -6.11
C ALA A 46 -6.45 5.85 -4.89
N VAL A 47 -5.74 6.97 -5.05
CA VAL A 47 -5.12 7.69 -3.93
C VAL A 47 -6.18 8.20 -2.95
N SER A 48 -7.32 8.71 -3.43
CA SER A 48 -8.43 9.12 -2.56
C SER A 48 -9.00 7.96 -1.75
N GLU A 49 -9.24 6.80 -2.37
CA GLU A 49 -9.75 5.60 -1.66
C GLU A 49 -8.74 5.10 -0.62
N TRP A 50 -7.43 5.12 -0.92
CA TRP A 50 -6.40 4.73 0.05
C TRP A 50 -6.34 5.66 1.28
N LYS A 51 -6.76 6.92 1.14
CA LYS A 51 -6.88 7.82 2.28
C LYS A 51 -8.04 7.46 3.21
N LEU A 52 -9.10 6.84 2.69
CA LEU A 52 -10.27 6.46 3.50
C LEU A 52 -9.97 5.31 4.46
N VAL A 53 -8.99 4.46 4.12
CA VAL A 53 -8.55 3.34 4.97
C VAL A 53 -7.41 3.73 5.93
N LEU A 54 -7.11 5.03 6.08
CA LEU A 54 -6.12 5.51 7.04
C LEU A 54 -6.76 5.93 8.36
N ARG A 55 -6.07 5.65 9.46
CA ARG A 55 -6.36 6.27 10.76
C ARG A 55 -6.05 7.77 10.71
N PRO A 56 -6.61 8.60 11.62
CA PRO A 56 -6.19 9.99 11.76
C PRO A 56 -4.67 10.11 11.92
N GLY A 57 -4.03 10.94 11.09
CA GLY A 57 -2.57 11.09 11.05
C GLY A 57 -1.80 10.01 10.26
N GLY A 58 -2.50 9.05 9.67
CA GLY A 58 -1.91 8.03 8.80
C GLY A 58 -1.38 8.61 7.48
N LYS A 59 -0.51 7.85 6.80
CA LYS A 59 0.21 8.34 5.61
C LYS A 59 0.10 7.41 4.40
N VAL A 60 0.03 8.00 3.20
CA VAL A 60 0.21 7.26 1.94
C VAL A 60 1.61 7.54 1.40
N LEU A 61 2.41 6.49 1.23
CA LEU A 61 3.72 6.53 0.59
C LEU A 61 3.62 6.00 -0.83
N ILE A 62 3.93 6.86 -1.80
CA ILE A 62 3.85 6.55 -3.22
C ILE A 62 5.27 6.55 -3.80
N ILE A 63 5.66 5.40 -4.37
CA ILE A 63 6.96 5.24 -5.02
C ILE A 63 6.71 4.99 -6.51
N ASP A 64 6.83 6.02 -7.36
CA ASP A 64 6.70 5.88 -8.82
C ASP A 64 7.85 6.57 -9.57
N GLY A 65 8.14 6.11 -10.79
CA GLY A 65 9.43 6.07 -11.48
C GLY A 65 10.28 7.34 -11.68
N ILE A 66 9.94 8.51 -11.11
CA ILE A 66 10.79 9.71 -11.13
C ILE A 66 10.77 10.46 -9.78
N ARG A 67 9.78 10.22 -8.89
CA ARG A 67 9.65 10.95 -7.62
C ARG A 67 9.03 10.07 -6.52
N VAL A 68 9.62 10.13 -5.32
CA VAL A 68 8.97 9.67 -4.10
C VAL A 68 8.14 10.82 -3.57
N THR A 69 6.83 10.64 -3.47
CA THR A 69 5.93 11.63 -2.87
C THR A 69 5.30 10.99 -1.63
N THR A 70 5.54 11.60 -0.48
CA THR A 70 4.75 11.32 0.72
C THR A 70 3.67 12.37 0.78
N GLN A 71 2.41 11.97 0.63
CA GLN A 71 1.31 12.91 0.82
C GLN A 71 0.96 12.89 2.31
N VAL A 72 1.37 13.94 3.01
CA VAL A 72 0.96 14.19 4.40
C VAL A 72 -0.43 14.83 4.34
N CYS A 73 -1.38 14.24 5.04
CA CYS A 73 -2.64 14.88 5.40
C CYS A 73 -2.53 15.39 6.84
#